data_AF-A0A2T0U0I4-F1
#
_entry.id   AF-A0A2T0U0I4-F1
#
_cell.length_a   1.000
_cell.length_b   1.000
_cell.length_c   1.000
_cell.angle_alpha   90.00
_cell.angle_beta   90.00
_cell.angle_gamma   90.00
#
_symmetry.space_group_name_H-M   'P 1'
#
loop_
_entity.id
_entity.type
_entity.pdbx_description
1 polymer ?
#
loop_
_entity_poly.entity_id
_entity_poly.type
_entity_poly.pdbx_seq_one_letter_code
_entity_poly.pdbx_strand_id
1 'polypeptide(L)'
;MSDAVTPSRATEPEVSALAINVAVPERLQWRDVRRGEEYVLTSVTVRLLADGSLAAKAYGRPAAGGRGGYTSFRVPDRPEIVALLETAATRAAEKWSTHSGLVL
;
A
#
# COMPACT_ATOMS: atom_id res chain seq x y z
N MET A 1 -9.65 -4.66 -40.54
CA MET A 1 -10.05 -5.65 -39.53
C MET A 1 -8.82 -5.94 -38.69
N SER A 2 -8.71 -5.36 -37.49
CA SER A 2 -7.61 -5.69 -36.57
C SER A 2 -7.99 -6.96 -35.81
N ASP A 3 -7.16 -7.99 -35.94
CA ASP A 3 -7.26 -9.19 -35.12
C ASP A 3 -6.93 -8.81 -33.67
N ALA A 4 -7.94 -8.82 -32.82
CA ALA A 4 -7.73 -8.77 -31.38
C ALA A 4 -7.03 -10.07 -30.98
N VAL A 5 -5.75 -9.98 -30.62
CA VAL A 5 -5.00 -11.09 -30.02
C VAL A 5 -5.69 -11.44 -28.72
N THR A 6 -6.51 -12.50 -28.75
CA THR A 6 -7.06 -13.10 -27.54
C THR A 6 -5.89 -13.79 -26.85
N PRO A 7 -5.51 -13.40 -25.61
CA PRO A 7 -4.41 -14.06 -24.93
C PRO A 7 -4.75 -15.54 -24.77
N SER A 8 -3.82 -16.39 -25.18
CA SER A 8 -3.84 -17.82 -24.83
C SER A 8 -3.86 -17.95 -23.31
N ARG A 9 -4.44 -19.03 -22.78
CA ARG A 9 -4.39 -19.37 -21.34
C ARG A 9 -2.96 -19.40 -20.76
N ALA A 10 -1.94 -19.53 -21.62
CA ALA A 10 -0.52 -19.43 -21.27
C ALA A 10 0.02 -17.99 -21.13
N THR A 11 -0.82 -16.98 -21.35
CA THR A 11 -0.47 -15.55 -21.36
C THR A 11 -1.38 -14.73 -20.44
N GLU A 12 -2.31 -15.39 -19.73
CA GLU A 12 -3.09 -14.73 -18.68
C GLU A 12 -2.16 -14.31 -17.52
N PRO A 13 -2.22 -13.06 -17.05
CA PRO A 13 -1.37 -12.60 -15.97
C PRO A 13 -1.79 -13.22 -14.63
N GLU A 14 -0.86 -13.89 -13.96
CA GLU A 14 -1.05 -14.32 -12.57
C GLU A 14 -0.92 -13.13 -11.62
N VAL A 15 -1.97 -12.82 -10.88
CA VAL A 15 -1.97 -11.75 -9.85
C VAL A 15 -1.79 -12.39 -8.48
N SER A 16 -0.55 -12.45 -8.00
CA SER A 16 -0.20 -13.08 -6.72
C SER A 16 -0.41 -12.18 -5.49
N ALA A 17 -0.34 -10.86 -5.67
CA ALA A 17 -0.65 -9.88 -4.63
C ALA A 17 -0.96 -8.51 -5.25
N LEU A 18 -1.87 -7.76 -4.64
CA LEU A 18 -2.09 -6.34 -4.94
C LEU A 18 -1.61 -5.50 -3.78
N ALA A 19 -0.91 -4.39 -4.07
CA ALA A 19 -0.42 -3.49 -3.05
C ALA A 19 -0.67 -2.03 -3.42
N ILE A 20 -1.05 -1.24 -2.43
CA ILE A 20 -1.13 0.23 -2.53
C ILE A 20 -0.29 0.89 -1.46
N ASN A 21 0.22 2.08 -1.76
CA ASN A 21 0.86 2.94 -0.78
C ASN A 21 -0.11 4.05 -0.37
N VAL A 22 -0.37 4.13 0.93
CA VAL A 22 -1.27 5.10 1.55
C VAL A 22 -0.44 6.10 2.32
N ALA A 23 -0.58 7.40 1.99
CA ALA A 23 -0.01 8.45 2.80
C ALA A 23 -0.80 8.61 4.11
N VAL A 24 -0.11 8.69 5.24
CA VAL A 24 -0.72 8.91 6.56
C VAL A 24 -0.84 10.41 6.80
N PRO A 25 -2.07 10.96 6.96
CA PRO A 25 -2.27 12.36 7.30
C PRO A 25 -1.51 12.73 8.57
N GLU A 26 -0.95 13.94 8.64
CA GLU A 26 -0.08 14.38 9.74
C GLU A 26 -0.67 14.11 11.13
N ARG A 27 -1.95 14.43 11.35
CA ARG A 27 -2.67 14.18 12.61
C ARG A 27 -2.73 12.71 13.04
N LEU A 28 -2.58 11.78 12.10
CA LEU A 28 -2.62 10.34 12.32
C LEU A 28 -1.23 9.71 12.33
N GLN A 29 -0.17 10.47 12.02
CA GLN A 29 1.19 9.97 12.08
C GLN A 29 1.57 9.62 13.51
N TRP A 30 2.53 8.74 13.66
CA TRP A 30 3.04 8.35 14.96
C TRP A 30 4.54 8.15 14.92
N ARG A 31 5.12 7.97 16.11
CA ARG A 31 6.53 7.66 16.28
C ARG A 31 6.70 6.22 16.72
N ASP A 32 7.77 5.59 16.26
CA ASP A 32 8.20 4.27 16.69
C ASP A 32 9.73 4.20 16.62
N VAL A 33 10.33 3.23 17.31
CA VAL A 33 11.77 3.09 17.43
C VAL A 33 12.22 1.77 16.83
N ARG A 34 13.26 1.82 16.00
CA ARG A 34 13.92 0.62 15.47
C ARG A 34 15.41 0.75 15.61
N ARG A 35 16.05 -0.24 16.22
CA ARG A 35 17.52 -0.29 16.41
C ARG A 35 18.09 1.00 17.03
N GLY A 36 17.34 1.59 17.98
CA GLY A 36 17.76 2.79 18.71
C GLY A 36 17.49 4.13 18.00
N GLU A 37 16.90 4.11 16.80
CA GLU A 37 16.55 5.31 16.04
C GLU A 37 15.03 5.52 16.02
N GLU A 38 14.59 6.75 16.28
CA GLU A 38 13.18 7.16 16.22
C GLU A 38 12.77 7.53 14.80
N TYR A 39 11.60 7.07 14.39
CA TYR A 39 11.01 7.33 13.08
C TYR A 39 9.65 7.99 13.24
N VAL A 40 9.32 8.93 12.36
CA VAL A 40 7.94 9.40 12.14
C VAL A 40 7.35 8.61 10.97
N LEU A 41 6.27 7.87 11.23
CA LEU A 41 5.62 7.00 10.26
C LEU A 41 4.66 7.81 9.39
N THR A 42 4.95 7.88 8.09
CA THR A 42 4.30 8.79 7.15
C THR A 42 3.55 8.06 6.04
N SER A 43 3.77 6.77 5.87
CA SER A 43 3.07 5.96 4.87
C SER A 43 2.81 4.55 5.36
N VAL A 44 1.82 3.90 4.76
CA VAL A 44 1.49 2.49 4.98
C VAL A 44 1.35 1.81 3.63
N THR A 45 2.06 0.69 3.43
CA THR A 45 1.76 -0.23 2.34
C THR A 45 0.67 -1.18 2.80
N VAL A 46 -0.43 -1.22 2.05
CA VAL A 46 -1.54 -2.16 2.25
C VAL A 46 -1.47 -3.21 1.14
N ARG A 47 -1.55 -4.48 1.50
CA ARG A 47 -1.56 -5.62 0.58
C ARG A 47 -2.88 -6.37 0.69
N LEU A 48 -3.50 -6.65 -0.45
CA LEU A 48 -4.56 -7.65 -0.55
C LEU A 48 -3.91 -9.02 -0.70
N LEU A 49 -4.23 -9.91 0.23
CA LEU A 49 -3.77 -11.31 0.23
C LEU A 49 -4.71 -12.19 -0.60
N ALA A 50 -4.25 -13.39 -0.94
CA ALA A 50 -4.98 -14.35 -1.76
C ALA A 50 -6.32 -14.80 -1.13
N ASP A 51 -6.45 -14.75 0.20
CA ASP A 51 -7.67 -15.07 0.94
C ASP A 51 -8.66 -13.89 1.04
N GLY A 52 -8.33 -12.75 0.41
CA GLY A 52 -9.13 -11.52 0.44
C GLY A 52 -8.89 -10.63 1.66
N SER A 53 -8.04 -11.04 2.60
CA SER A 53 -7.70 -10.21 3.76
C SER A 53 -6.64 -9.14 3.44
N LEU A 54 -6.53 -8.14 4.31
CA LEU A 54 -5.55 -7.06 4.17
C LEU A 54 -4.39 -7.23 5.16
N ALA A 55 -3.17 -7.10 4.65
CA ALA A 55 -1.95 -6.97 5.45
C ALA A 55 -1.37 -5.57 5.31
N ALA A 56 -0.85 -5.00 6.40
CA ALA A 56 -0.33 -3.62 6.37
C ALA A 56 1.02 -3.49 7.08
N LYS A 57 1.90 -2.64 6.52
CA LYS A 57 3.19 -2.25 7.10
C LYS A 57 3.39 -0.76 6.97
N ALA A 58 3.79 -0.12 8.07
CA ALA A 58 4.07 1.30 8.09
C ALA A 58 5.54 1.57 7.77
N TYR A 59 5.80 2.73 7.20
CA TYR A 59 7.13 3.23 6.85
C TYR A 59 7.24 4.69 7.27
N GLY A 60 8.46 5.11 7.57
CA GLY A 60 8.70 6.43 8.10
C GLY A 60 10.06 6.98 7.77
N ARG A 61 10.27 8.22 8.17
CA ARG A 61 11.55 8.92 8.09
C ARG A 61 12.16 9.05 9.49
N PRO A 62 13.49 9.04 9.63
CA PRO A 62 14.16 9.35 10.88
C PRO A 62 13.68 10.69 11.43
N ALA A 63 13.36 10.74 12.72
CA ALA A 63 12.93 11.95 13.39
C ALA A 63 14.05 13.01 13.43
N ALA A 64 15.32 12.56 13.51
CA ALA A 64 16.51 13.41 13.45
C ALA A 64 16.83 13.94 12.03
N GLY A 65 16.03 13.58 11.02
CA GLY A 65 16.29 13.90 9.62
C GLY A 65 17.22 12.89 8.93
N GLY A 66 17.32 13.00 7.60
CA GLY A 66 18.02 12.05 6.75
C GLY A 66 17.07 11.20 5.89
N ARG A 67 17.65 10.35 5.04
CA ARG A 67 16.87 9.39 4.25
C ARG A 67 16.55 8.18 5.13
N GLY A 68 15.26 7.92 5.34
CA GLY A 68 14.85 6.68 5.97
C GLY A 68 15.27 5.49 5.11
N GLY A 69 15.93 4.52 5.72
CA GLY A 69 16.11 3.21 5.11
C GLY A 69 14.76 2.53 4.89
N TYR A 70 14.76 1.38 4.18
CA TYR A 70 13.57 0.56 4.02
C TYR A 70 13.27 -0.22 5.32
N THR A 71 12.88 0.51 6.35
CA THR A 71 12.51 -0.03 7.67
C THR A 71 11.00 -0.03 7.78
N SER A 72 10.43 -1.21 8.00
CA SER A 72 8.99 -1.37 8.21
C SER A 72 8.64 -1.48 9.69
N PHE A 73 7.45 -0.99 10.02
CA PHE A 73 6.91 -0.92 11.36
C PHE A 73 5.52 -1.56 11.41
N ARG A 74 5.10 -1.95 12.62
CA ARG A 74 3.74 -2.43 12.85
C ARG A 74 2.76 -1.26 12.71
N VAL A 75 1.62 -1.53 12.09
CA VAL A 75 0.49 -0.60 12.12
C VAL A 75 -0.20 -0.74 13.48
N PRO A 76 -0.38 0.36 14.24
CA PRO A 76 -1.06 0.32 15.53
C PRO A 76 -2.54 0.00 15.33
N ASP A 77 -3.12 -0.67 16.33
CA ASP A 77 -4.56 -0.93 16.38
C ASP A 77 -5.32 0.32 16.85
N ARG A 78 -5.39 1.31 15.96
CA ARG A 78 -6.12 2.57 16.17
C ARG A 78 -7.28 2.63 15.18
N PRO A 79 -8.53 2.79 15.63
CA PRO A 79 -9.70 2.78 14.75
C PRO A 79 -9.60 3.73 13.56
N GLU A 80 -9.03 4.92 13.77
CA GLU A 80 -8.90 5.95 12.72
C GLU A 80 -7.88 5.56 11.65
N ILE A 81 -6.84 4.82 12.02
CA ILE A 81 -5.85 4.29 11.07
C ILE A 81 -6.45 3.10 10.32
N VAL A 82 -7.12 2.18 11.01
CA VAL A 82 -7.80 1.05 10.36
C VAL A 82 -8.80 1.54 9.32
N ALA A 83 -9.68 2.48 9.69
CA ALA A 83 -10.65 3.07 8.78
C ALA A 83 -10.01 3.76 7.57
N LEU A 84 -8.87 4.45 7.77
CA LEU A 84 -8.11 5.04 6.67
C LEU A 84 -7.64 3.98 5.66
N LEU A 85 -7.10 2.85 6.14
CA LEU A 85 -6.57 1.79 5.30
C LEU A 85 -7.66 1.03 4.56
N GLU A 86 -8.78 0.73 5.21
CA GLU A 86 -9.96 0.09 4.58
C GLU A 86 -10.57 1.00 3.50
N THR A 87 -10.72 2.29 3.79
CA THR A 87 -11.20 3.27 2.82
C THR A 87 -10.25 3.38 1.62
N ALA A 88 -8.93 3.37 1.87
CA ALA A 88 -7.94 3.42 0.81
C ALA A 88 -7.97 2.17 -0.08
N ALA A 89 -8.14 0.98 0.50
CA ALA A 89 -8.28 -0.27 -0.25
C ALA A 89 -9.53 -0.26 -1.13
N THR A 90 -10.67 0.19 -0.59
CA THR A 90 -11.93 0.32 -1.36
C THR A 90 -11.76 1.28 -2.54
N ARG A 91 -11.19 2.47 -2.30
CA ARG A 91 -10.92 3.45 -3.37
C ARG A 91 -9.94 2.93 -4.43
N ALA A 92 -8.96 2.13 -4.02
CA ALA A 92 -8.03 1.52 -4.95
C ALA A 92 -8.72 0.50 -5.86
N ALA A 93 -9.61 -0.33 -5.29
CA ALA A 93 -10.42 -1.27 -6.07
C ALA A 93 -11.30 -0.53 -7.11
N GLU A 94 -11.97 0.55 -6.70
CA GLU A 94 -12.74 1.41 -7.62
C GLU A 94 -11.86 1.95 -8.74
N LYS A 95 -10.70 2.56 -8.41
CA LYS A 95 -9.77 3.12 -9.39
C LYS A 95 -9.24 2.08 -10.37
N TRP A 96 -8.91 0.88 -9.90
CA TRP A 96 -8.49 -0.21 -10.77
C TRP A 96 -9.63 -0.69 -11.66
N SER A 97 -10.85 -0.80 -11.14
CA SER A 97 -12.01 -1.24 -11.93
C SER A 97 -12.36 -0.29 -13.09
N THR A 98 -12.03 0.99 -12.96
CA THR A 98 -12.32 2.03 -13.98
C THR A 98 -11.06 2.54 -14.69
N HIS A 99 -9.95 1.80 -14.68
CA HIS A 99 -8.70 2.30 -15.25
C HIS A 99 -8.79 2.49 -16.77
N SER A 100 -8.13 3.53 -17.30
CA SER A 100 -8.13 3.84 -18.74
C SER A 100 -7.07 3.11 -19.55
N GLY A 101 -6.36 2.16 -18.93
CA GLY A 101 -5.20 1.49 -19.51
C GLY A 101 -3.88 2.22 -19.22
N LEU A 102 -2.79 1.67 -19.76
CA LEU A 102 -1.45 2.24 -19.61
C LEU A 102 -1.28 3.48 -20.49
N VAL A 103 -0.59 4.49 -19.97
CA VAL A 103 -0.07 5.61 -20.76
C VAL A 103 1.43 5.38 -20.91
N LEU A 104 1.89 5.28 -22.15
CA LEU A 104 3.30 5.06 -22.52
C LEU A 104 3.90 6.33 -23.12
#